data_AF-A0A3N5TZG4-F1
#
_entry.id   AF-A0A3N5TZG4-F1
#
_cell.length_a   1.000
_cell.length_b   1.000
_cell.length_c   1.000
_cell.angle_alpha   90.00
_cell.angle_beta   90.00
_cell.angle_gamma   90.00
#
_symmetry.space_group_name_H-M   'P 1'
#
loop_
_entity.id
_entity.type
_entity.pdbx_description
1 polymer ?
#
loop_
_entity_poly.entity_id
_entity_poly.type
_entity_poly.pdbx_seq_one_letter_code
_entity_poly.pdbx_strand_id
1 'polypeptide(L)'
;MSPEILGLVSLGSLFICIFAGFPIAFTLLFLGLVTGYIGIGQVVFNLMTLQVYAIMTEQVLAAVPFFLFMGYILESSGLMERLFKAFQLMLARLSGSLYVAVTATATIFAAATG
;
A
#
# COMPACT_ATOMS: atom_id res chain seq x y z
N MET A 1 25.68 14.50 -21.84
CA MET A 1 24.58 13.88 -22.60
C MET A 1 23.41 14.82 -22.56
N SER A 2 22.65 14.96 -23.66
CA SER A 2 21.44 15.77 -23.59
C SER A 2 20.41 15.08 -22.66
N PRO A 3 19.64 15.83 -21.86
CA PRO A 3 18.71 15.26 -20.88
C PRO A 3 17.68 14.33 -21.51
N GLU A 4 17.31 14.56 -22.78
CA GLU A 4 16.32 13.76 -23.49
C GLU A 4 16.83 12.36 -23.79
N ILE A 5 18.12 12.22 -24.12
CA ILE A 5 18.74 10.91 -24.41
C ILE A 5 18.83 10.06 -23.14
N LEU A 6 19.16 10.68 -22.00
CA LEU A 6 19.18 9.99 -20.71
C LEU A 6 17.78 9.49 -20.30
N GLY A 7 16.75 10.29 -20.55
CA GLY A 7 15.35 9.89 -20.35
C GLY A 7 14.96 8.70 -21.24
N LEU A 8 15.32 8.75 -22.53
CA LEU A 8 14.97 7.68 -23.47
C LEU A 8 15.67 6.35 -23.14
N VAL A 9 16.94 6.40 -22.74
CA VAL A 9 17.73 5.22 -22.36
C VAL A 9 17.23 4.60 -21.05
N SER A 10 16.89 5.43 -20.05
CA SER A 10 16.33 4.94 -18.79
C SER A 10 14.93 4.33 -18.97
N LEU A 11 14.10 4.91 -19.84
CA LEU A 11 12.81 4.33 -20.21
C LEU A 11 12.96 2.99 -20.93
N GLY A 12 13.86 2.90 -21.92
CA GLY A 12 14.09 1.67 -22.66
C GLY A 12 14.63 0.54 -21.79
N SER A 13 15.59 0.84 -20.90
CA SER A 13 16.14 -0.13 -19.95
C SER A 13 15.12 -0.58 -18.91
N LEU A 14 14.21 0.29 -18.47
CA LEU A 14 13.13 -0.08 -17.56
C LEU A 14 12.25 -1.18 -18.15
N PHE A 15 11.82 -1.06 -19.40
CA PHE A 15 11.01 -2.09 -20.05
C PHE A 15 11.76 -3.42 -20.19
N ILE A 16 13.05 -3.38 -20.54
CA ILE A 16 13.89 -4.59 -20.64
C ILE A 16 13.95 -5.32 -19.29
N CYS A 17 14.18 -4.59 -18.20
CA CYS A 17 14.23 -5.19 -16.85
C CYS A 17 12.87 -5.74 -16.40
N ILE A 18 11.76 -5.09 -16.76
CA ILE A 18 10.42 -5.60 -16.48
C ILE A 18 10.16 -6.90 -17.24
N PHE A 19 10.49 -6.97 -18.52
CA PHE A 19 10.35 -8.20 -19.31
C PHE A 19 11.25 -9.34 -18.84
N ALA A 20 12.42 -9.01 -18.26
CA ALA A 20 13.28 -9.99 -17.60
C ALA A 20 12.69 -10.52 -16.26
N GLY A 21 11.57 -9.97 -15.79
CA GLY A 21 10.91 -10.38 -14.54
C GLY A 21 11.54 -9.81 -13.28
N PHE A 22 12.39 -8.78 -13.40
CA PHE A 22 13.02 -8.16 -12.23
C PHE A 22 12.03 -7.26 -11.49
N PRO A 23 12.00 -7.24 -10.14
CA PRO A 23 11.01 -6.46 -9.40
C PRO A 23 11.15 -4.96 -9.68
N ILE A 24 10.04 -4.34 -10.06
CA ILE A 24 9.97 -2.96 -10.58
C ILE A 24 10.61 -1.94 -9.62
N ALA A 25 10.43 -2.10 -8.30
CA ALA A 25 10.97 -1.19 -7.30
C ALA A 25 12.51 -1.08 -7.36
N PHE A 26 13.21 -2.21 -7.49
CA PHE A 26 14.67 -2.22 -7.59
C PHE A 26 15.15 -1.66 -8.92
N THR A 27 14.42 -1.94 -10.01
CA THR A 27 14.69 -1.37 -11.33
C THR A 27 14.63 0.15 -11.29
N LEU A 28 13.56 0.72 -10.72
CA LEU A 28 13.37 2.16 -10.60
C LEU A 28 14.43 2.82 -9.73
N LEU A 29 14.79 2.19 -8.61
CA LEU A 29 15.83 2.70 -7.73
C LEU A 29 17.18 2.74 -8.45
N PHE A 30 17.58 1.64 -9.10
CA PHE A 30 18.86 1.58 -9.80
C PHE A 30 18.91 2.55 -10.99
N LEU A 31 17.91 2.52 -11.87
CA LEU A 31 17.87 3.41 -13.04
C LEU A 31 17.75 4.87 -12.66
N GLY A 32 16.97 5.19 -11.62
CA GLY A 32 16.84 6.54 -11.08
C GLY A 32 18.16 7.07 -10.53
N LEU A 33 18.91 6.25 -9.79
CA LEU A 33 20.21 6.64 -9.25
C LEU A 33 21.29 6.75 -10.33
N VAL A 34 21.39 5.78 -11.25
CA VAL A 34 22.42 5.79 -12.31
C VAL A 34 22.18 6.93 -13.28
N THR A 35 20.95 7.08 -13.77
CA THR A 35 20.60 8.15 -14.73
C THR A 35 20.62 9.52 -14.05
N GLY A 36 20.16 9.60 -12.80
CA GLY A 36 20.22 10.80 -11.99
C GLY A 36 21.66 11.24 -11.69
N TYR A 37 22.56 10.31 -11.37
CA TYR A 37 23.97 10.62 -11.16
C TYR A 37 24.64 11.18 -12.41
N ILE A 38 24.34 10.63 -13.59
CA ILE A 38 24.87 11.12 -14.86
C ILE A 38 24.26 12.49 -15.24
N GLY A 39 22.99 12.74 -14.91
CA GLY A 39 22.28 13.96 -15.28
C GLY A 39 22.56 15.16 -14.36
N ILE A 40 22.51 14.95 -13.05
CA ILE A 40 22.60 16.02 -12.03
C ILE A 40 23.75 15.81 -11.03
N GLY A 41 24.60 14.80 -11.23
CA GLY A 41 25.78 14.54 -10.41
C GLY A 41 25.43 14.07 -8.99
N GLN A 42 26.27 14.46 -8.03
CA GLN A 42 26.16 14.06 -6.62
C GLN A 42 24.85 14.49 -5.95
N VAL A 43 24.14 15.49 -6.51
CA VAL A 43 22.86 16.00 -6.00
C VAL A 43 21.79 14.91 -5.93
N VAL A 44 21.88 13.89 -6.78
CA VAL A 44 20.95 12.74 -6.78
C VAL A 44 20.87 12.05 -5.41
N PHE A 45 21.98 11.94 -4.68
CA PHE A 45 22.01 11.28 -3.37
C PHE A 45 21.32 12.11 -2.29
N ASN A 46 21.45 13.44 -2.37
CA ASN A 46 20.72 14.35 -1.50
C ASN A 46 19.21 14.27 -1.78
N LEU A 47 18.81 14.27 -3.05
CA LEU A 47 17.40 14.11 -3.45
C LEU A 47 16.83 12.75 -3.02
N MET A 48 17.60 11.67 -3.16
CA MET A 48 17.20 10.35 -2.67
C MET A 48 16.95 10.38 -1.16
N THR A 49 17.86 11.00 -0.39
CA THR A 49 17.74 11.09 1.06
C THR A 49 16.50 11.91 1.46
N LEU A 50 16.27 13.04 0.79
CA LEU A 50 15.09 13.87 0.99
C LEU A 50 13.81 13.11 0.64
N GLN A 51 13.79 12.34 -0.44
CA GLN A 51 12.64 11.55 -0.86
C GLN A 51 12.32 10.44 0.15
N VAL A 52 13.34 9.74 0.65
CA VAL A 52 13.17 8.72 1.69
C VAL A 52 12.62 9.35 2.97
N TYR A 53 13.17 10.48 3.39
CA TYR A 53 12.66 11.21 4.56
C TYR A 53 11.20 11.66 4.37
N ALA A 54 10.86 12.20 3.19
CA ALA A 54 9.50 12.60 2.86
C ALA A 54 8.52 11.44 3.00
N ILE A 55 8.87 10.26 2.46
CA ILE A 55 8.07 9.03 2.59
C ILE A 55 7.97 8.61 4.07
N MET A 56 9.04 8.67 4.85
CA MET A 56 8.98 8.34 6.28
C MET A 56 8.07 9.28 7.07
N THR A 57 7.91 10.52 6.63
CA THR A 57 7.00 11.50 7.25
C THR A 57 5.59 11.47 6.68
N GLU A 58 5.29 10.58 5.74
CA GLU A 58 3.96 10.46 5.16
C GLU A 58 2.93 9.99 6.21
N GLN A 59 1.90 10.82 6.39
CA GLN A 59 0.84 10.59 7.35
C GLN A 59 0.01 9.35 6.98
N VAL A 60 -0.06 9.01 5.69
CA VAL A 60 -0.76 7.82 5.19
C VAL A 60 -0.07 6.55 5.67
N LEU A 61 1.27 6.49 5.64
CA LEU A 61 2.01 5.34 6.15
C LEU A 61 1.91 5.22 7.67
N ALA A 62 1.83 6.36 8.36
CA ALA A 62 1.55 6.39 9.80
C ALA A 62 0.14 5.88 10.14
N ALA A 63 -0.83 5.95 9.23
CA ALA A 63 -2.17 5.42 9.46
C ALA A 63 -2.20 3.90 9.57
N VAL A 64 -1.32 3.17 8.87
CA VAL A 64 -1.29 1.69 8.85
C VAL A 64 -1.20 1.07 10.25
N PRO A 65 -0.24 1.43 11.13
CA PRO A 65 -0.19 0.89 12.49
C PRO A 65 -1.40 1.31 13.34
N PHE A 66 -1.97 2.49 13.12
CA PHE A 66 -3.18 2.91 13.84
C PHE A 66 -4.41 2.11 13.41
N PHE A 67 -4.54 1.78 12.12
CA PHE A 67 -5.59 0.87 11.62
C PHE A 67 -5.45 -0.52 12.23
N LEU A 68 -4.23 -1.08 12.27
CA LEU A 68 -3.97 -2.36 12.91
C LEU A 68 -4.27 -2.31 14.42
N PHE A 69 -3.90 -1.22 15.09
CA PHE A 69 -4.17 -1.02 16.51
C PHE A 69 -5.68 -0.96 16.81
N MET A 70 -6.44 -0.22 16.00
CA MET A 70 -7.91 -0.20 16.09
C MET A 70 -8.48 -1.61 15.88
N GLY A 71 -8.03 -2.35 14.86
CA GLY A 71 -8.45 -3.73 14.62
C GLY A 71 -8.20 -4.63 15.82
N TYR A 72 -7.01 -4.53 16.42
CA TYR A 72 -6.66 -5.26 17.63
C TYR A 72 -7.54 -4.89 18.83
N ILE A 73 -7.88 -3.62 19.02
CA ILE A 73 -8.82 -3.19 20.08
C ILE A 73 -10.23 -3.75 19.84
N LEU A 74 -10.72 -3.74 18.61
CA LEU A 74 -12.05 -4.29 18.29
C LEU A 74 -12.12 -5.80 18.52
N GLU A 75 -11.05 -6.52 18.21
CA GLU A 75 -10.94 -7.96 18.46
C GLU A 75 -10.83 -8.25 19.97
N SER A 76 -9.90 -7.60 20.67
CA SER A 76 -9.66 -7.82 22.10
C SER A 76 -10.83 -7.41 23.01
N SER A 77 -11.68 -6.47 22.58
CA SER A 77 -12.90 -6.10 23.30
C SER A 77 -14.07 -7.05 23.08
N GLY A 78 -13.92 -8.07 22.23
CA GLY A 78 -15.01 -8.97 21.82
C GLY A 78 -16.12 -8.26 21.05
N LEU A 79 -15.87 -7.04 20.55
CA LEU A 79 -16.85 -6.28 19.77
C LEU A 79 -17.22 -7.02 18.48
N MET A 80 -16.26 -7.71 17.86
CA MET A 80 -16.49 -8.50 16.64
C MET A 80 -17.55 -9.58 16.85
N GLU A 81 -17.42 -10.39 17.91
CA GLU A 81 -18.35 -11.48 18.20
C GLU A 81 -19.75 -10.95 18.52
N ARG A 82 -19.82 -9.84 19.28
CA ARG A 82 -21.09 -9.19 19.63
C ARG A 82 -21.79 -8.62 18.40
N LEU A 83 -21.03 -8.01 17.49
CA LEU A 83 -21.56 -7.46 16.24
C LEU A 83 -22.09 -8.57 15.34
N PHE A 84 -21.32 -9.65 15.16
CA PHE A 84 -21.73 -10.81 14.37
C PHE A 84 -23.03 -11.43 14.89
N LYS A 85 -23.13 -11.62 16.21
CA LYS A 85 -24.34 -12.17 16.84
C LYS A 85 -25.54 -11.24 16.69
N ALA A 86 -25.34 -9.92 16.75
CA ALA A 86 -26.41 -8.94 16.50
C ALA A 86 -26.94 -9.01 15.05
N PHE A 87 -26.05 -9.11 14.05
CA PHE A 87 -26.45 -9.31 12.65
C PHE A 87 -27.17 -10.64 12.44
N GLN A 88 -26.66 -11.72 13.04
CA GLN A 88 -27.31 -13.03 12.98
C GLN A 88 -28.73 -13.00 13.56
N LEU A 89 -28.93 -12.32 14.70
CA LEU A 89 -30.25 -12.16 15.31
C LEU A 89 -31.19 -11.29 14.48
N MET A 90 -30.71 -10.18 13.92
CA MET A 90 -31.51 -9.32 13.03
C MET A 90 -31.97 -10.07 11.78
N LEU A 91 -31.10 -10.91 11.20
CA LEU A 91 -31.39 -11.63 9.96
C LEU A 91 -31.95 -13.05 10.18
N ALA A 92 -32.21 -13.46 11.43
CA ALA A 92 -32.60 -14.82 11.79
C ALA A 92 -33.84 -15.36 11.05
N ARG A 93 -34.72 -14.46 10.58
CA ARG A 93 -35.95 -14.81 9.86
C ARG A 93 -35.76 -15.10 8.36
N LEU A 94 -34.58 -14.86 7.79
CA LEU A 94 -34.30 -15.07 6.36
C LEU A 94 -33.74 -16.49 6.13
N SER A 95 -34.23 -17.19 5.10
CA SER A 95 -33.60 -18.43 4.62
C SER A 95 -32.21 -18.11 4.06
N GLY A 96 -31.15 -18.68 4.65
CA GLY A 96 -29.76 -18.34 4.34
C GLY A 96 -29.17 -17.22 5.22
N SER A 97 -29.81 -16.92 6.36
CA SER A 97 -29.42 -15.87 7.32
C SER A 97 -27.93 -15.88 7.71
N LEU A 98 -27.32 -17.07 7.83
CA LEU A 98 -25.89 -17.18 8.15
C LEU A 98 -25.01 -16.54 7.07
N TYR A 99 -25.32 -16.76 5.78
CA TYR A 99 -24.53 -16.23 4.68
C TYR A 99 -24.64 -14.70 4.65
N VAL A 100 -25.86 -14.18 4.76
CA VAL A 100 -26.11 -12.74 4.73
C VAL A 100 -25.50 -12.04 5.96
N ALA A 101 -25.55 -12.65 7.15
CA ALA A 101 -24.93 -12.11 8.35
C ALA A 101 -23.40 -12.04 8.25
N VAL A 102 -22.75 -13.07 7.68
CA VAL A 102 -21.29 -13.08 7.46
C VAL A 102 -20.89 -11.98 6.47
N THR A 103 -21.57 -11.90 5.32
CA THR A 103 -21.23 -10.88 4.30
C THR A 103 -21.45 -9.47 4.83
N ALA A 104 -22.58 -9.21 5.51
CA ALA A 104 -22.86 -7.89 6.09
C ALA A 104 -21.83 -7.49 7.16
N THR A 105 -21.46 -8.42 8.04
CA THR A 105 -20.43 -8.19 9.05
C THR A 105 -19.08 -7.92 8.40
N ALA A 106 -18.68 -8.73 7.41
CA ALA A 106 -17.44 -8.54 6.66
C ALA A 106 -17.39 -7.18 5.94
N THR A 107 -18.49 -6.73 5.34
CA THR A 107 -18.56 -5.41 4.68
C THR A 107 -18.37 -4.26 5.67
N ILE A 108 -19.01 -4.32 6.85
CA ILE A 108 -18.88 -3.27 7.86
C ILE A 108 -17.46 -3.22 8.43
N PHE A 109 -16.86 -4.38 8.69
CA PHE A 109 -15.48 -4.45 9.15
C PHE A 109 -14.50 -3.98 8.07
N ALA A 110 -14.69 -4.36 6.81
CA ALA A 110 -13.90 -3.87 5.69
C ALA A 110 -13.99 -2.34 5.54
N ALA A 111 -15.19 -1.77 5.74
CA ALA A 111 -15.39 -0.32 5.72
C ALA A 111 -14.69 0.39 6.91
N ALA A 112 -14.55 -0.28 8.05
CA ALA A 112 -13.83 0.25 9.20
C ALA A 112 -12.30 0.18 9.02
N THR A 113 -11.78 -0.79 8.27
CA THR A 113 -10.33 -0.98 8.07
C THR A 113 -9.71 -0.09 7.00
N GLY A 114 -10.52 0.64 6.21
CA GLY A 114 -10.04 1.49 5.13
C GLY A 114 -9.71 0.71 3.86
#